data_AF-K1UIZ0-F1
#
_entry.id   AF-K1UIZ0-F1
#
_cell.length_a   1.000
_cell.length_b   1.000
_cell.length_c   1.000
_cell.angle_alpha   90.00
_cell.angle_beta   90.00
_cell.angle_gamma   90.00
#
_symmetry.space_group_name_H-M   'P 1'
#
loop_
_entity.id
_entity.type
_entity.pdbx_description
1 polymer ?
#
loop_
_entity_poly.entity_id
_entity_poly.type
_entity_poly.pdbx_seq_one_letter_code
_entity_poly.pdbx_strand_id
1 'polypeptide(L)' 'NILFVSESGMKTRQDIARLEQNGTNAVLIGETLMRSADKKAVLQELRGQITER' A
#
# COMPACT_ATOMS: atom_id res chain seq x y z
N ASN A 1 14.63 -3.79 -18.05
CA ASN A 1 13.40 -3.79 -17.22
C ASN A 1 13.41 -2.50 -16.41
N ILE A 2 12.38 -1.67 -16.48
CA ILE A 2 12.27 -0.41 -15.71
C ILE A 2 11.17 -0.62 -14.67
N LEU A 3 11.45 -0.32 -13.41
CA LEU A 3 10.47 -0.41 -12.32
C LEU A 3 9.77 0.95 -12.12
N PHE A 4 8.45 0.91 -12.01
CA PHE A 4 7.63 2.04 -11.62
C PHE A 4 7.29 1.94 -10.14
N VAL A 5 7.69 2.95 -9.37
CA VAL A 5 7.45 3.04 -7.93
C VAL A 5 6.62 4.29 -7.66
N SER A 6 5.52 4.15 -6.92
CA SER A 6 4.75 5.30 -6.45
C SER A 6 5.04 5.59 -4.98
N GLU A 7 5.33 6.85 -4.68
CA GLU A 7 5.75 7.28 -3.33
C GLU A 7 4.71 8.12 -2.60
N SER A 8 3.57 8.42 -3.23
CA SER A 8 2.52 9.26 -2.65
C SER A 8 1.12 8.90 -3.15
N GLY A 9 0.10 9.46 -2.50
CA GLY A 9 -1.31 9.28 -2.89
C GLY A 9 -1.97 7.99 -2.41
N MET A 10 -1.39 7.32 -1.40
CA MET A 10 -1.84 6.00 -0.95
C MET A 10 -2.10 5.97 0.56
N LYS A 11 -3.34 5.67 0.96
CA LYS A 11 -3.72 5.52 2.36
C LYS A 11 -4.46 4.21 2.64
N THR A 12 -5.10 3.65 1.62
CA THR A 12 -6.00 2.50 1.72
C THR A 12 -5.58 1.37 0.78
N ARG A 13 -6.13 0.17 0.98
CA ARG A 13 -5.96 -0.94 0.04
C ARG A 13 -6.49 -0.62 -1.36
N GLN A 14 -7.57 0.15 -1.48
CA GLN A 14 -8.12 0.55 -2.78
C GLN A 14 -7.16 1.46 -3.56
N ASP A 15 -6.42 2.35 -2.89
CA ASP A 15 -5.42 3.20 -3.55
C ASP A 15 -4.31 2.34 -4.18
N ILE A 16 -3.84 1.32 -3.45
CA ILE A 16 -2.85 0.36 -3.96
C ILE A 16 -3.41 -0.43 -5.14
N ALA A 17 -4.67 -0.87 -5.07
CA ALA A 17 -5.29 -1.64 -6.15
C ALA A 17 -5.36 -0.85 -7.46
N ARG A 18 -5.63 0.47 -7.39
CA ARG A 18 -5.61 1.35 -8.56
C ARG A 18 -4.21 1.46 -9.17
N LEU A 19 -3.17 1.55 -8.35
CA LEU A 19 -1.79 1.60 -8.85
C LEU A 19 -1.33 0.28 -9.46
N GLU A 20 -1.72 -0.85 -8.84
CA GLU A 20 -1.50 -2.19 -9.39
C GLU A 20 -2.15 -2.31 -10.79
N GLN A 21 -3.41 -1.88 -10.92
CA GLN A 21 -4.14 -1.86 -12.22
C GLN A 21 -3.46 -0.98 -13.26
N ASN A 22 -2.80 0.10 -12.84
CA ASN A 22 -2.07 1.02 -13.71
C ASN A 22 -0.63 0.55 -14.03
N GLY A 23 -0.24 -0.66 -13.63
CA GLY A 23 1.07 -1.23 -13.92
C GLY A 23 2.21 -0.74 -13.02
N THR A 24 1.89 -0.14 -11.88
CA THR A 24 2.90 0.22 -10.86
C THR A 24 3.47 -1.05 -10.24
N ASN A 25 4.80 -1.14 -10.11
CA ASN A 25 5.47 -2.34 -9.61
C ASN A 25 5.62 -2.36 -8.09
N ALA A 26 5.78 -1.19 -7.47
CA ALA A 26 5.96 -1.08 -6.04
C ALA A 26 5.44 0.26 -5.50
N VAL A 27 5.26 0.31 -4.18
CA VAL A 27 4.81 1.51 -3.47
C VAL A 27 5.72 1.78 -2.28
N LEU A 28 6.04 3.06 -2.04
CA LEU A 28 6.78 3.52 -0.88
C LEU A 28 5.82 4.26 0.05
N ILE A 29 5.73 3.81 1.30
CA ILE A 29 4.74 4.32 2.26
C ILE A 29 5.46 4.79 3.52
N GLY A 30 5.50 6.11 3.70
CA GLY A 30 6.07 6.77 4.88
C GLY A 30 5.01 7.16 5.89
N GLU A 31 4.35 8.29 5.66
CA GLU A 31 3.48 8.96 6.64
C GLU A 31 2.37 8.05 7.20
N THR A 32 1.60 7.38 6.34
CA THR A 32 0.50 6.48 6.75
C THR A 32 0.98 5.40 7.71
N LEU A 33 2.16 4.82 7.44
CA LEU A 33 2.75 3.80 8.30
C LEU A 33 3.33 4.39 9.59
N MET A 34 4.00 5.54 9.51
CA MET A 34 4.61 6.21 10.67
C MET A 34 3.58 6.67 11.70
N ARG A 35 2.42 7.15 11.24
CA ARG A 35 1.33 7.60 12.12
C ARG A 35 0.46 6.45 12.65
N SER A 36 0.62 5.23 12.15
CA SER A 36 -0.19 4.10 12.59
C SER A 36 0.16 3.65 14.02
N ALA A 37 -0.87 3.45 14.83
CA ALA A 37 -0.80 2.81 16.13
C ALA A 37 -0.43 1.32 16.00
N ASP A 38 -0.93 0.64 14.97
CA ASP A 38 -0.57 -0.74 14.63
C ASP A 38 -0.04 -0.82 13.19
N LYS A 39 1.28 -0.80 13.09
CA LYS A 39 2.01 -0.85 11.81
C LYS A 39 1.83 -2.18 11.11
N LYS A 40 1.66 -3.28 11.86
CA LYS A 40 1.51 -4.61 11.29
C LYS A 40 0.14 -4.76 10.65
N ALA A 41 -0.92 -4.32 11.34
CA ALA A 41 -2.27 -4.33 10.81
C ALA A 41 -2.38 -3.49 9.53
N VAL A 42 -1.84 -2.26 9.53
CA VAL A 42 -1.83 -1.39 8.35
C VAL A 42 -1.04 -2.02 7.20
N LEU A 43 0.13 -2.62 7.44
CA LEU A 43 0.86 -3.33 6.38
C LEU A 43 0.07 -4.51 5.81
N GLN A 44 -0.65 -5.25 6.65
CA GLN A 44 -1.50 -6.35 6.20
C GLN A 44 -2.68 -5.85 5.37
N GLU A 45 -3.34 -4.77 5.80
CA GLU A 45 -4.42 -4.10 5.04
C GLU A 45 -3.93 -3.68 3.66
N LEU A 46 -2.83 -2.92 3.62
CA LEU A 46 -2.27 -2.36 2.39
C LEU A 46 -1.81 -3.45 1.41
N ARG A 47 -1.32 -4.59 1.93
CA ARG A 47 -0.99 -5.78 1.12
C ARG A 47 -2.21 -6.60 0.68
N GLY A 48 -3.40 -6.30 1.19
CA GLY A 48 -4.61 -7.10 0.94
C GLY A 48 -4.62 -8.44 1.67
N GLN A 49 -3.90 -8.55 2.79
CA GLN A 49 -3.75 -9.76 3.59
C GLN A 49 -4.75 -9.86 4.76
N ILE A 50 -5.73 -8.95 4.85
CA ILE A 50 -6.81 -9.10 5.82
C ILE A 50 -7.74 -10.20 5.32
N THR A 51 -7.57 -11.39 5.87
CA THR A 51 -8.55 -12.47 5.79
C THR A 51 -9.74 -12.08 6.67
N GLU A 52 -10.90 -11.83 6.07
CA GLU A 52 -12.15 -11.88 6.85
C GLU A 52 -12.23 -13.26 7.51
N ARG A 53 -12.43 -13.28 8.83
CA ARG A 53 -12.78 -14.51 9.54
C ARG A 53 -14.25 -14.83 9.32
#